data_AF-A0A3D0P2G6-F1
#
_entry.id   AF-A0A3D0P2G6-F1
#
_cell.length_a   1.000
_cell.length_b   1.000
_cell.length_c   1.000
_cell.angle_alpha   90.00
_cell.angle_beta   90.00
_cell.angle_gamma   90.00
#
_symmetry.space_group_name_H-M   'P 1'
#
loop_
_entity.id
_entity.type
_entity.pdbx_description
1 polymer ?
#
loop_
_entity_poly.entity_id
_entity_poly.type
_entity_poly.pdbx_seq_one_letter_code
_entity_poly.pdbx_strand_id
1 'polypeptide(L)'
;RFRDGFQSLKPSEIAAQDGSLVEIPVTTLPILKTPVHVSYLMYLSSFSAAAAKVYWRSALQLCRATRVAPSLLLHPLDFMSREDVPELEFFPGMSVPTREKLQMLEWILDSMERYFRIVPMREHVDEAVRQLSVAR
;
A
#
# COMPACT_ATOMS: atom_id res chain seq x y z
N ARG A 1 20.16 11.45 0.39
CA ARG A 1 19.57 11.18 -0.94
C ARG A 1 19.42 9.68 -1.23
N PHE A 2 20.47 8.87 -1.39
CA PHE A 2 20.28 7.40 -1.57
C PHE A 2 19.96 6.64 -0.27
N ARG A 3 20.50 7.09 0.88
CA ARG A 3 20.26 6.47 2.20
C ARG A 3 18.78 6.53 2.61
N ASP A 4 18.05 7.52 2.13
CA ASP A 4 16.62 7.72 2.47
C ASP A 4 15.75 6.62 1.85
N GLY A 5 16.12 6.10 0.68
CA GLY A 5 15.39 5.01 0.01
C GLY A 5 15.50 3.66 0.73
N PHE A 6 16.50 3.47 1.58
CA PHE A 6 16.73 2.21 2.32
C PHE A 6 16.34 2.31 3.80
N GLN A 7 15.63 3.36 4.20
CA GLN A 7 15.12 3.48 5.56
C GLN A 7 14.20 2.32 5.93
N SER A 8 14.06 2.07 7.23
CA SER A 8 13.18 1.01 7.75
C SER A 8 11.73 1.24 7.31
N LEU A 9 10.98 0.16 7.12
CA LEU A 9 9.51 0.21 6.94
C LEU A 9 8.75 -0.04 8.24
N LYS A 10 9.47 -0.21 9.35
CA LYS A 10 8.86 -0.39 10.66
C LYS A 10 8.53 0.98 11.26
N PRO A 11 7.44 1.09 12.03
CA PRO A 11 7.15 2.29 12.77
C PRO A 11 8.31 2.69 13.67
N SER A 12 8.50 3.99 13.82
CA SER A 12 9.56 4.60 14.64
C SER A 12 9.01 5.83 15.34
N GLU A 13 9.71 6.27 16.38
CA GLU A 13 9.44 7.54 17.02
C GLU A 13 10.47 8.57 16.52
N ILE A 14 9.98 9.74 16.11
CA ILE A 14 10.82 10.84 15.66
C ILE A 14 10.63 12.04 16.59
N ALA A 15 11.71 12.81 16.81
CA ALA A 15 11.64 14.03 17.60
C ALA A 15 10.84 15.11 16.86
N ALA A 16 9.97 15.80 17.59
CA ALA A 16 9.21 16.97 17.14
C ALA A 16 9.50 18.17 18.04
N GLN A 17 9.07 19.37 17.64
CA GLN A 17 9.34 20.60 18.42
C GLN A 17 8.85 20.49 19.88
N ASP A 18 7.69 19.88 20.10
CA ASP A 18 7.08 19.71 21.43
C ASP A 18 6.85 18.22 21.78
N GLY A 19 7.90 17.40 21.66
CA GLY A 19 7.88 16.00 22.08
C GLY A 19 8.25 15.05 20.96
N SER A 20 7.40 14.05 20.71
CA SER A 20 7.66 13.01 19.71
C SER A 20 6.43 12.70 18.86
N LEU A 21 6.69 12.23 17.64
CA LEU A 21 5.69 11.75 16.70
C LEU A 21 5.97 10.30 16.34
N VAL A 22 4.92 9.51 16.15
CA VAL A 22 5.03 8.19 15.56
C VAL A 22 5.06 8.32 14.05
N GLU A 23 6.16 7.90 13.44
CA GLU A 23 6.29 7.79 12.00
C GLU A 23 5.86 6.38 11.57
N ILE A 24 4.93 6.33 10.62
CA ILE A 24 4.51 5.08 9.95
C ILE A 24 4.89 5.23 8.48
N PRO A 25 5.95 4.55 8.02
CA PRO A 25 6.35 4.61 6.62
C PRO A 25 5.27 4.07 5.69
N VAL A 26 5.07 4.73 4.55
CA VAL A 26 4.26 4.17 3.46
C VAL A 26 4.89 2.88 2.95
N THR A 27 4.05 1.95 2.51
CA THR A 27 4.53 0.64 2.10
C THR A 27 5.25 0.68 0.75
N THR A 28 6.47 0.17 0.75
CA THR A 28 7.21 -0.23 -0.44
C THR A 28 7.56 -1.71 -0.31
N LEU A 29 7.93 -2.36 -1.42
CA LEU A 29 8.37 -3.74 -1.36
C LEU A 29 9.55 -3.85 -0.39
N PRO A 30 9.49 -4.71 0.64
CA PRO A 30 10.64 -4.91 1.50
C PRO A 30 11.85 -5.33 0.66
N ILE A 31 13.05 -4.85 1.04
CA ILE A 31 14.33 -5.08 0.34
C ILE A 31 14.47 -4.28 -0.96
N LEU A 32 13.62 -4.49 -1.96
CA LEU A 32 13.77 -3.86 -3.29
C LEU A 32 13.26 -2.42 -3.35
N LYS A 33 12.41 -2.00 -2.40
CA LYS A 33 11.89 -0.64 -2.27
C LYS A 33 11.11 -0.13 -3.48
N THR A 34 10.57 -1.04 -4.30
CA THR A 34 9.63 -0.68 -5.36
C THR A 34 8.29 -0.26 -4.76
N PRO A 35 7.59 0.75 -5.33
CA PRO A 35 6.34 1.23 -4.75
C PRO A 35 5.25 0.15 -4.71
N VAL A 36 4.45 0.14 -3.64
CA VAL A 36 3.27 -0.72 -3.52
C VAL A 36 2.05 0.19 -3.50
N HIS A 37 1.36 0.29 -4.64
CA HIS A 37 0.27 1.25 -4.84
C HIS A 37 -0.81 0.66 -5.76
N VAL A 38 -2.09 0.90 -5.46
CA VAL A 38 -3.20 0.34 -6.24
C VAL A 38 -3.15 0.81 -7.69
N SER A 39 -2.99 2.10 -7.95
CA SER A 39 -2.93 2.60 -9.33
C SER A 39 -1.80 1.97 -10.16
N TYR A 40 -0.67 1.58 -9.53
CA TYR A 40 0.42 0.89 -10.23
C TYR A 40 0.10 -0.59 -10.47
N LEU A 41 -0.57 -1.24 -9.53
CA LEU A 41 -1.09 -2.60 -9.73
C LEU A 41 -2.15 -2.61 -10.84
N MET A 42 -3.04 -1.63 -10.87
CA MET A 42 -4.06 -1.47 -11.92
C MET A 42 -3.40 -1.23 -13.28
N TYR A 43 -2.43 -0.32 -13.35
CA TYR A 43 -1.64 -0.09 -14.57
C TYR A 43 -0.91 -1.36 -15.01
N LEU A 44 -0.24 -2.08 -14.11
CA LEU A 44 0.40 -3.35 -14.45
C LEU A 44 -0.62 -4.39 -14.92
N SER A 45 -1.80 -4.43 -14.31
CA SER A 45 -2.87 -5.38 -14.65
C SER A 45 -3.44 -5.16 -16.05
N SER A 46 -3.41 -3.93 -16.56
CA SER A 46 -3.84 -3.63 -17.94
C SER A 46 -2.88 -4.19 -18.99
N PHE A 47 -1.62 -4.49 -18.63
CA PHE A 47 -0.69 -5.24 -19.49
C PHE A 47 -0.71 -6.74 -19.18
N SER A 48 -0.74 -7.10 -17.90
CA SER A 48 -0.74 -8.48 -17.44
C SER A 48 -1.33 -8.61 -16.02
N ALA A 49 -2.57 -9.07 -15.95
CA ALA A 49 -3.23 -9.40 -14.68
C ALA A 49 -2.44 -10.43 -13.86
N ALA A 50 -1.80 -11.41 -14.52
CA ALA A 50 -0.97 -12.40 -13.85
C ALA A 50 0.25 -11.76 -13.17
N ALA A 51 0.96 -10.87 -13.88
CA ALA A 51 2.12 -10.17 -13.32
C ALA A 51 1.72 -9.29 -12.12
N ALA A 52 0.61 -8.55 -12.23
CA ALA A 52 0.09 -7.74 -11.13
C ALA A 52 -0.24 -8.60 -9.89
N LYS A 53 -0.90 -9.74 -10.09
CA LYS A 53 -1.25 -10.67 -8.99
C LYS A 53 0.00 -11.29 -8.34
N VAL A 54 1.02 -11.65 -9.14
CA VAL A 54 2.30 -12.17 -8.61
C VAL A 54 3.06 -11.10 -7.84
N TYR A 55 3.11 -9.87 -8.34
CA TYR A 55 3.73 -8.74 -7.65
C TYR A 55 3.07 -8.49 -6.29
N TRP A 56 1.74 -8.39 -6.27
CA TRP A 56 1.00 -8.16 -5.02
C TRP A 56 1.19 -9.28 -4.00
N ARG A 57 1.09 -10.54 -4.43
CA ARG A 57 1.35 -11.69 -3.56
C ARG A 57 2.76 -11.68 -2.98
N SER A 58 3.75 -11.37 -3.81
CA SER A 58 5.14 -11.25 -3.38
C SER A 58 5.31 -10.14 -2.34
N ALA A 59 4.64 -8.99 -2.55
CA ALA A 59 4.65 -7.89 -1.59
C ALA A 59 4.09 -8.31 -0.23
N LEU A 60 2.93 -8.97 -0.20
CA LEU A 60 2.34 -9.47 1.04
C LEU A 60 3.25 -10.50 1.74
N GLN A 61 3.82 -11.47 1.00
CA GLN A 61 4.72 -12.46 1.59
C GLN A 61 5.99 -11.84 2.16
N LEU A 62 6.59 -10.88 1.45
CA LEU A 62 7.76 -10.16 1.94
C LEU A 62 7.43 -9.32 3.18
N CYS A 63 6.29 -8.64 3.21
CA CYS A 63 5.83 -7.91 4.39
C CYS A 63 5.70 -8.85 5.60
N ARG A 64 5.12 -10.05 5.42
CA ARG A 64 5.05 -11.06 6.48
C ARG A 64 6.44 -11.53 6.93
N ALA A 65 7.30 -11.90 5.98
CA ALA A 65 8.64 -12.42 6.27
C ALA A 65 9.51 -11.39 7.01
N THR A 66 9.32 -10.10 6.73
CA THR A 66 10.07 -8.99 7.32
C THR A 66 9.37 -8.33 8.51
N ARG A 67 8.17 -8.82 8.88
CA ARG A 67 7.31 -8.25 9.94
C ARG A 67 7.03 -6.77 9.72
N VAL A 68 6.72 -6.40 8.49
CA VAL A 68 6.24 -5.08 8.10
C VAL A 68 4.72 -5.17 7.95
N ALA A 69 4.00 -4.29 8.64
CA ALA A 69 2.56 -4.16 8.47
C ALA A 69 2.30 -3.28 7.22
N PRO A 70 1.64 -3.80 6.18
CA PRO A 70 1.39 -3.03 4.97
C PRO A 70 0.26 -2.00 5.17
N SER A 71 0.43 -0.83 4.57
CA SER A 71 -0.54 0.25 4.43
C SER A 71 -0.88 0.42 2.94
N LEU A 72 -2.16 0.56 2.60
CA LEU A 72 -2.61 0.79 1.23
C LEU A 72 -3.26 2.17 1.11
N LEU A 73 -2.76 3.00 0.19
CA LEU A 73 -3.35 4.29 -0.13
C LEU A 73 -4.30 4.13 -1.33
N LEU A 74 -5.53 4.59 -1.17
CA LEU A 74 -6.57 4.53 -2.20
C LEU A 74 -6.91 5.95 -2.67
N HIS A 75 -7.07 6.10 -3.98
CA HIS A 75 -7.48 7.34 -4.63
C HIS A 75 -8.86 7.17 -5.25
N PRO A 76 -9.64 8.26 -5.43
CA PRO A 76 -10.90 8.19 -6.17
C PRO A 76 -10.77 7.52 -7.55
N LEU A 77 -9.65 7.76 -8.26
CA LEU A 77 -9.37 7.17 -9.58
C LEU A 77 -9.11 5.65 -9.56
N ASP A 78 -8.87 5.06 -8.39
CA ASP A 78 -8.80 3.60 -8.26
C ASP A 78 -10.21 2.96 -8.38
N PHE A 79 -11.28 3.75 -8.25
CA PHE A 79 -12.68 3.33 -8.34
C PHE A 79 -13.42 3.88 -9.56
N MET A 80 -12.81 4.82 -10.30
CA MET A 80 -13.43 5.51 -11.45
C MET A 80 -12.75 5.09 -12.75
N SER A 81 -13.43 5.23 -13.88
CA SER A 81 -12.85 5.06 -15.22
C SER A 81 -13.15 6.27 -16.11
N ARG A 82 -12.72 6.22 -17.36
CA ARG A 82 -13.08 7.23 -18.38
C ARG A 82 -14.59 7.40 -18.57
N GLU A 83 -15.38 6.40 -18.18
CA GLU A 83 -16.86 6.45 -18.25
C GLU A 83 -17.42 7.43 -17.21
N ASP A 84 -16.73 7.60 -16.08
CA ASP A 84 -17.15 8.47 -14.99
C ASP A 84 -16.65 9.91 -15.19
N VAL A 85 -15.39 10.05 -15.61
CA VAL A 85 -14.73 11.36 -15.79
C VAL A 85 -13.80 11.33 -17.03
N PRO A 86 -14.33 11.59 -18.24
CA PRO A 86 -13.56 11.53 -19.49
C PRO A 86 -12.33 12.46 -19.51
N GLU A 87 -12.40 13.61 -18.84
CA GLU A 87 -11.33 14.60 -18.78
C GLU A 87 -10.07 14.07 -18.10
N LEU A 88 -10.19 13.00 -17.31
CA LEU A 88 -9.10 12.37 -16.57
C LEU A 88 -8.56 11.10 -17.23
N GLU A 89 -8.95 10.80 -18.49
CA GLU A 89 -8.53 9.57 -19.20
C GLU A 89 -6.99 9.39 -19.28
N PHE A 90 -6.22 10.48 -19.24
CA PHE A 90 -4.76 10.44 -19.26
C PHE A 90 -4.13 9.84 -18.00
N PHE A 91 -4.88 9.71 -16.90
CA PHE A 91 -4.38 9.08 -15.67
C PHE A 91 -4.21 7.56 -15.84
N PRO A 92 -3.14 6.97 -15.27
CA PRO A 92 -2.91 5.53 -15.33
C PRO A 92 -4.13 4.71 -14.87
N GLY A 93 -4.50 3.72 -15.68
CA GLY A 93 -5.60 2.82 -15.39
C GLY A 93 -6.99 3.36 -15.72
N MET A 94 -7.16 4.62 -16.14
CA MET A 94 -8.50 5.16 -16.49
C MET A 94 -9.11 4.53 -17.74
N SER A 95 -8.30 3.86 -18.57
CA SER A 95 -8.76 3.03 -19.68
C SER A 95 -9.34 1.67 -19.24
N VAL A 96 -9.12 1.26 -17.99
CA VAL A 96 -9.66 0.01 -17.44
C VAL A 96 -11.11 0.26 -17.00
N PRO A 97 -12.10 -0.55 -17.45
CA PRO A 97 -13.49 -0.40 -17.04
C PRO A 97 -13.67 -0.48 -15.52
N THR A 98 -14.60 0.32 -14.98
CA THR A 98 -14.85 0.40 -13.53
C THR A 98 -15.12 -0.97 -12.91
N ARG A 99 -15.88 -1.84 -13.59
CA ARG A 99 -16.16 -3.20 -13.12
C ARG A 99 -14.88 -4.03 -12.92
N GLU A 100 -13.93 -3.94 -13.84
CA GLU A 100 -12.68 -4.70 -13.76
C GLU A 100 -11.76 -4.14 -12.66
N LYS A 101 -11.74 -2.82 -12.47
CA LYS A 101 -11.03 -2.19 -11.34
C LYS A 101 -11.57 -2.68 -10.01
N LEU A 102 -12.89 -2.68 -9.82
CA LEU A 102 -13.51 -3.14 -8.59
C LEU A 102 -13.21 -4.61 -8.32
N GLN A 103 -13.24 -5.48 -9.33
CA GLN A 103 -12.85 -6.89 -9.20
C GLN A 103 -11.38 -7.08 -8.78
N MET A 104 -10.48 -6.29 -9.36
CA MET A 104 -9.06 -6.34 -8.98
C MET A 104 -8.84 -5.78 -7.57
N LEU A 105 -9.55 -4.72 -7.18
CA LEU A 105 -9.47 -4.13 -5.86
C LEU A 105 -10.00 -5.07 -4.77
N GLU A 106 -11.17 -5.69 -5.00
CA GLU A 106 -11.72 -6.74 -4.15
C GLU A 106 -10.70 -7.86 -3.95
N TRP A 107 -10.10 -8.35 -5.04
CA TRP A 107 -9.06 -9.37 -4.96
C TRP A 107 -7.80 -8.92 -4.18
N ILE A 108 -7.39 -7.65 -4.34
CA ILE A 108 -6.26 -7.06 -3.59
C ILE A 108 -6.56 -7.05 -2.09
N LEU A 109 -7.74 -6.59 -1.70
CA LEU A 109 -8.16 -6.49 -0.30
C LEU A 109 -8.35 -7.88 0.31
N ASP A 110 -9.07 -8.78 -0.35
CA ASP A 110 -9.25 -10.17 0.07
C ASP A 110 -7.92 -10.90 0.30
N SER A 111 -6.93 -10.65 -0.57
CA SER A 111 -5.63 -11.28 -0.44
C SER A 111 -4.80 -10.69 0.69
N MET A 112 -4.98 -9.40 1.03
CA MET A 112 -4.39 -8.76 2.20
C MET A 112 -5.02 -9.30 3.49
N GLU A 113 -6.34 -9.44 3.53
CA GLU A 113 -7.10 -9.94 4.69
C GLU A 113 -6.71 -11.37 5.10
N ARG A 114 -6.25 -12.19 4.15
CA ARG A 114 -5.73 -13.54 4.45
C ARG A 114 -4.53 -13.55 5.40
N TYR A 115 -3.81 -12.45 5.51
CA TYR A 115 -2.56 -12.37 6.27
C TYR A 115 -2.53 -11.24 7.30
N PHE A 116 -3.34 -10.21 7.11
CA PHE A 116 -3.33 -9.00 7.93
C PHE A 116 -4.77 -8.60 8.25
N ARG A 117 -5.00 -8.08 9.46
CA ARG A 117 -6.25 -7.41 9.79
C ARG A 117 -6.23 -6.01 9.17
N ILE A 118 -7.19 -5.72 8.29
CA ILE A 118 -7.36 -4.37 7.75
C ILE A 118 -8.05 -3.51 8.80
N VAL A 119 -7.50 -2.32 9.05
CA VAL A 119 -8.00 -1.37 10.05
C VAL A 119 -7.85 0.07 9.55
N PRO A 120 -8.64 1.02 10.09
CA PRO A 120 -8.38 2.45 9.89
C PRO A 120 -7.00 2.86 10.41
N MET A 121 -6.46 3.96 9.87
CA MET A 121 -5.14 4.47 10.27
C MET A 121 -5.02 4.76 11.78
N ARG A 122 -6.11 5.13 12.46
CA ARG A 122 -6.10 5.36 13.92
C ARG A 122 -5.70 4.08 14.67
N GLU A 123 -6.39 2.98 14.40
CA GLU A 123 -6.08 1.68 15.03
C GLU A 123 -4.70 1.18 14.61
N HIS A 124 -4.26 1.47 13.39
CA HIS A 124 -2.91 1.13 12.93
C HIS A 124 -1.84 1.88 13.73
N VAL A 125 -2.05 3.17 14.03
CA VAL A 125 -1.18 3.97 14.90
C VAL A 125 -1.18 3.44 16.32
N ASP A 126 -2.35 3.12 16.89
CA ASP A 126 -2.44 2.59 18.26
C ASP A 126 -1.65 1.28 18.41
N GLU A 127 -1.69 0.42 17.40
CA GLU A 127 -0.90 -0.81 17.37
C GLU A 127 0.60 -0.55 17.22
N ALA A 128 0.99 0.41 16.36
CA ALA A 128 2.38 0.82 16.24
C ALA A 128 2.95 1.36 17.56
N VAL A 129 2.18 2.19 18.27
CA VAL A 129 2.53 2.71 19.61
C VAL A 129 2.72 1.57 20.61
N ARG A 130 1.79 0.59 20.63
CA ARG A 130 1.93 -0.59 21.50
C ARG A 130 3.23 -1.35 21.20
N GLN A 131 3.54 -1.60 19.94
CA GLN A 131 4.77 -2.31 19.55
C GLN A 131 6.04 -1.56 19.97
N LEU A 132 6.06 -0.25 19.82
CA LEU A 132 7.18 0.60 20.24
C LEU A 132 7.35 0.61 21.77
N SER A 133 6.25 0.55 22.53
CA SER A 133 6.30 0.50 23.99
C SER A 133 6.86 -0.81 24.55
N VAL A 134 6.56 -1.94 23.90
CA VAL A 134 7.03 -3.28 24.30
C VAL A 134 8.49 -3.53 23.90
N ALA A 135 8.98 -2.83 22.88
CA ALA A 135 10.37 -2.94 22.42
C ALA A 135 11.38 -2.15 23.26
N ARG A 136 10.93 -1.39 24.26
CA ARG A 136 11.75 -0.66 25.24
C ARG A 136 12.03 -1.53 26.46
#